data_AF-A0A6G1CCP1-F1
#
_entry.id   AF-A0A6G1CCP1-F1
#
_cell.length_a   1.000
_cell.length_b   1.000
_cell.length_c   1.000
_cell.angle_alpha   90.00
_cell.angle_beta   90.00
_cell.angle_gamma   90.00
#
_symmetry.space_group_name_H-M   'P 1'
#
loop_
_entity.id
_entity.type
_entity.pdbx_description
1 polymer ?
#
loop_
_entity_poly.entity_id
_entity_poly.type
_entity_poly.pdbx_seq_one_letter_code
_entity_poly.pdbx_strand_id
1 'polypeptide(L)'
;MYLLNRMLDLGCDPDTVTCNMFLREFGAGERKGREFLEGLIVRLCNSGRNMAAGEVLMVMQAKYIVPEPPIWEMVVIDICRRKRR
;
A
#
# COMPACT_ATOMS: atom_id res chain seq x y z
N MET A 1 -8.31 -11.77 5.26
CA MET A 1 -6.92 -11.51 4.83
C MET A 1 -6.25 -12.66 4.04
N TYR A 2 -6.74 -13.91 4.08
CA TYR A 2 -6.12 -15.04 3.34
C TYR A 2 -5.98 -14.79 1.83
N LEU A 3 -7.02 -14.25 1.18
CA LEU A 3 -6.99 -13.95 -0.26
C LEU A 3 -5.89 -12.94 -0.62
N LEU A 4 -5.81 -11.82 0.09
CA LEU A 4 -4.79 -10.79 -0.16
C LEU A 4 -3.38 -11.34 0.02
N ASN A 5 -3.13 -12.10 1.08
CA ASN A 5 -1.82 -12.71 1.30
C ASN A 5 -1.45 -13.60 0.11
N ARG A 6 -2.37 -14.47 -0.34
CA ARG A 6 -2.14 -15.35 -1.49
C ARG A 6 -1.92 -14.57 -2.79
N MET A 7 -2.64 -13.47 -3.02
CA MET A 7 -2.40 -12.59 -4.16
C MET A 7 -0.99 -12.01 -4.12
N LEU A 8 -0.55 -11.51 -2.96
CA LEU A 8 0.79 -10.96 -2.80
C LEU A 8 1.88 -12.02 -2.98
N ASP A 9 1.68 -13.22 -2.45
CA ASP A 9 2.60 -14.37 -2.57
C ASP A 9 2.74 -14.83 -4.03
N LEU A 10 1.68 -14.67 -4.84
CA LEU A 10 1.69 -14.94 -6.28
C LEU A 10 2.22 -13.76 -7.12
N GLY A 11 2.65 -12.67 -6.48
CA GLY A 11 3.21 -11.50 -7.15
C GLY A 11 2.18 -10.49 -7.68
N CYS A 12 0.90 -10.60 -7.33
CA CYS A 12 -0.13 -9.67 -7.79
C CYS A 12 -0.04 -8.31 -7.09
N ASP A 13 0.17 -7.23 -7.84
CA ASP A 13 0.10 -5.83 -7.38
C ASP A 13 -1.35 -5.38 -7.15
N PRO A 14 -1.74 -5.06 -5.90
CA PRO A 14 -3.06 -4.51 -5.63
C PRO A 14 -3.17 -3.12 -6.27
N ASP A 15 -4.17 -2.95 -7.11
CA ASP A 15 -4.50 -1.67 -7.74
C ASP A 15 -5.56 -0.90 -6.93
N THR A 16 -5.94 0.28 -7.44
CA THR A 16 -6.98 1.11 -6.83
C THR A 16 -8.31 0.38 -6.61
N VAL A 17 -8.72 -0.48 -7.56
CA VAL A 17 -9.97 -1.25 -7.45
C VAL A 17 -9.87 -2.25 -6.31
N THR A 18 -8.76 -2.98 -6.24
CA THR A 18 -8.46 -3.96 -5.19
C THR A 18 -8.42 -3.30 -3.82
N CYS A 19 -7.70 -2.18 -3.68
CA CYS A 19 -7.62 -1.42 -2.44
C CYS A 19 -9.00 -0.93 -1.99
N ASN A 20 -9.82 -0.39 -2.92
CA ASN A 20 -11.17 0.05 -2.61
C ASN A 20 -12.07 -1.11 -2.15
N MET A 21 -11.94 -2.30 -2.74
CA MET A 21 -12.68 -3.49 -2.31
C MET A 21 -12.37 -3.82 -0.85
N PHE A 22 -11.09 -3.88 -0.48
CA PHE A 22 -10.71 -4.16 0.91
C PHE A 22 -11.13 -3.04 1.88
N LEU A 23 -10.98 -1.76 1.49
CA LEU A 23 -11.40 -0.63 2.32
C LEU A 23 -12.89 -0.65 2.64
N ARG A 24 -13.75 -1.07 1.69
CA ARG A 24 -15.18 -1.24 1.93
C ARG A 24 -15.46 -2.27 3.02
N GLU A 25 -14.71 -3.38 3.04
CA GLU A 25 -14.88 -4.46 4.03
C GLU A 25 -14.42 -4.05 5.44
N PHE A 26 -13.42 -3.16 5.57
CA PHE A 26 -12.96 -2.68 6.88
C PHE A 26 -13.89 -1.64 7.52
N GLY A 27 -14.85 -1.10 6.77
CA GLY A 27 -15.79 -0.06 7.20
C GLY A 27 -15.18 1.34 7.18
N ALA A 28 -16.03 2.37 7.24
CA ALA A 28 -15.66 3.80 7.14
C ALA A 28 -14.79 4.36 8.29
N GLY A 29 -14.26 3.49 9.16
CA GLY A 29 -13.32 3.91 10.19
C GLY A 29 -11.96 4.19 9.58
N GLU A 30 -11.65 5.47 9.34
CA GLU A 30 -10.37 5.95 8.77
C GLU A 30 -9.15 5.24 9.34
N ARG A 31 -9.18 4.89 10.63
CA ARG A 31 -8.09 4.20 11.34
C ARG A 31 -7.80 2.80 10.79
N LYS A 32 -8.82 1.94 10.65
CA LYS A 32 -8.61 0.56 10.17
C LYS A 32 -8.20 0.55 8.69
N GLY A 33 -8.78 1.44 7.89
CA GLY A 33 -8.41 1.60 6.49
C GLY A 33 -6.96 2.06 6.33
N ARG A 34 -6.52 3.02 7.15
CA ARG A 34 -5.11 3.46 7.23
C ARG A 34 -4.18 2.31 7.60
N GLU A 35 -4.39 1.66 8.75
CA GLU A 35 -3.55 0.56 9.23
C GLU A 35 -3.41 -0.55 8.18
N PHE A 36 -4.50 -0.84 7.47
CA PHE A 36 -4.51 -1.79 6.36
C PHE A 36 -3.61 -1.36 5.20
N LEU A 37 -3.80 -0.13 4.69
CA LEU A 37 -3.04 0.36 3.52
C LEU A 37 -1.55 0.54 3.87
N GLU A 38 -1.23 0.98 5.08
CA GLU A 38 0.16 1.09 5.56
C GLU A 38 0.81 -0.30 5.68
N GLY A 39 0.11 -1.29 6.24
CA GLY A 39 0.60 -2.66 6.28
C GLY A 39 0.79 -3.27 4.89
N LEU A 40 -0.04 -2.88 3.92
CA LEU A 40 0.11 -3.27 2.53
C LEU A 40 1.35 -2.65 1.89
N ILE A 41 1.58 -1.36 2.10
CA ILE A 41 2.77 -0.63 1.63
C ILE A 41 4.05 -1.31 2.15
N VAL A 42 4.12 -1.57 3.45
CA VAL A 42 5.30 -2.21 4.07
C VAL A 42 5.60 -3.57 3.42
N ARG A 43 4.58 -4.38 3.14
CA ARG A 43 4.76 -5.67 2.46
C ARG A 43 5.24 -5.52 1.01
N LEU A 44 4.71 -4.56 0.28
CA LEU A 44 5.12 -4.29 -1.09
C LEU A 44 6.58 -3.80 -1.15
N CYS A 45 6.98 -2.89 -0.26
CA CYS A 45 8.38 -2.47 -0.14
C CYS A 45 9.31 -3.63 0.24
N ASN A 46 8.94 -4.45 1.24
CA ASN A 46 9.74 -5.60 1.66
C ASN A 46 9.92 -6.67 0.57
N SER A 47 8.99 -6.74 -0.39
CA SER A 47 9.06 -7.65 -1.55
C SER A 47 9.69 -7.01 -2.79
N GLY A 48 10.23 -5.79 -2.68
CA GLY A 48 10.83 -5.08 -3.81
C GLY A 48 9.82 -4.62 -4.86
N ARG A 49 8.56 -4.41 -4.47
CA ARG A 49 7.45 -4.00 -5.35
C ARG A 49 7.14 -2.51 -5.16
N ASN A 50 8.20 -1.71 -5.30
CA ASN A 50 8.29 -0.31 -4.90
C ASN A 50 7.29 0.58 -5.67
N MET A 51 7.06 0.29 -6.95
CA MET A 51 6.09 1.04 -7.77
C MET A 51 4.66 0.80 -7.29
N ALA A 52 4.30 -0.45 -6.98
CA ALA A 52 2.99 -0.78 -6.43
C ALA A 52 2.77 -0.17 -5.04
N ALA A 53 3.82 -0.12 -4.20
CA ALA A 53 3.76 0.61 -2.94
C ALA A 53 3.44 2.10 -3.15
N GLY A 54 4.04 2.72 -4.18
CA GLY A 54 3.71 4.09 -4.61
C GLY A 54 2.26 4.26 -5.07
N GLU A 55 1.73 3.32 -5.85
CA GLU A 55 0.32 3.34 -6.28
C GLU A 55 -0.64 3.26 -5.07
N VAL A 56 -0.35 2.41 -4.07
CA VAL A 56 -1.15 2.35 -2.83
C VAL A 56 -1.12 3.69 -2.08
N LEU A 57 0.03 4.38 -2.06
CA LEU A 57 0.15 5.73 -1.49
C LEU A 57 -0.74 6.74 -2.23
N MET A 58 -0.86 6.64 -3.56
CA MET A 58 -1.78 7.47 -4.35
C MET A 58 -3.24 7.18 -4.02
N VAL A 59 -3.60 5.92 -3.73
CA VAL A 59 -4.94 5.56 -3.24
C VAL A 59 -5.22 6.23 -1.89
N MET A 60 -4.26 6.21 -0.96
CA MET A 60 -4.39 6.88 0.33
C MET A 60 -4.67 8.38 0.14
N GLN A 61 -3.91 9.04 -0.74
CA GLN A 61 -4.10 10.46 -1.06
C GLN A 61 -5.50 10.75 -1.65
N ALA A 62 -5.95 9.96 -2.62
CA ALA A 62 -7.27 10.12 -3.25
C ALA A 62 -8.46 9.91 -2.28
N LYS A 63 -8.21 9.26 -1.14
CA LYS A 63 -9.19 9.00 -0.09
C LYS A 63 -9.03 9.89 1.14
N TYR A 64 -8.14 10.88 1.08
CA TYR A 64 -7.80 11.76 2.21
C TYR A 64 -7.30 10.98 3.45
N ILE A 65 -6.76 9.78 3.24
CA ILE A 65 -6.12 8.99 4.28
C ILE A 65 -4.66 9.43 4.31
N VAL A 66 -4.25 10.12 5.37
CA VAL A 66 -2.86 10.56 5.52
C VAL A 66 -2.04 9.40 6.11
N PRO A 67 -0.99 8.86 5.49
CA PRO A 67 -0.13 7.86 6.13
C PRO A 67 0.71 8.47 7.26
N GLU A 68 1.20 7.63 8.18
CA GLU A 68 2.23 8.05 9.12
C GLU A 68 3.53 8.47 8.39
N PRO A 69 4.29 9.44 8.92
CA PRO A 69 5.54 9.91 8.30
C PRO A 69 6.56 8.82 7.91
N PRO A 70 6.76 7.73 8.71
CA PRO A 70 7.68 6.65 8.33
C PRO A 70 7.27 5.91 7.05
N ILE A 71 5.97 5.85 6.74
CA ILE A 71 5.45 5.21 5.51
C ILE A 71 5.84 6.04 4.28
N TRP A 72 5.74 7.37 4.38
CA TRP A 72 6.21 8.27 3.32
C TRP A 72 7.71 8.09 3.06
N GLU A 73 8.51 8.12 4.13
CA GLU A 73 9.96 7.97 4.03
C GLU A 73 10.33 6.64 3.38
N MET A 74 9.71 5.54 3.80
CA MET A 74 9.96 4.20 3.25
C MET A 74 9.72 4.16 1.74
N VAL A 75 8.54 4.62 1.27
CA VAL A 75 8.19 4.59 -0.16
C VAL A 75 9.11 5.50 -0.97
N VAL A 76 9.38 6.72 -0.50
CA VAL A 76 10.25 7.68 -1.21
C VAL A 76 11.68 7.14 -1.34
N ILE A 77 12.25 6.61 -0.25
CA ILE A 77 13.59 6.02 -0.27
C ILE A 77 13.65 4.86 -1.26
N ASP A 78 12.65 3.98 -1.22
CA ASP A 78 12.64 2.75 -1.99
C ASP A 78 12.44 3.01 -3.50
N ILE A 79 11.62 4.00 -3.88
CA ILE A 79 11.47 4.44 -5.27
C ILE A 79 12.74 5.17 -5.76
N CYS A 80 13.28 6.10 -4.96
CA CYS A 80 14.42 6.91 -5.37
C CYS A 80 15.74 6.13 -5.42
N ARG A 81 15.93 5.11 -4.58
CA ARG A 81 17.11 4.23 -4.64
C ARG A 81 17.20 3.44 -5.94
N ARG A 82 16.06 3.10 -6.58
CA ARG A 82 16.06 2.44 -7.90
C ARG A 82 16.52 3.35 -9.03
N LYS A 83 16.25 4.64 -8.98
CA LYS A 83 16.68 5.59 -10.03
C LYS A 83 18.19 5.84 -10.08
N ARG A 84 18.94 5.39 -9.07
CA ARG A 84 20.39 5.61 -8.94
C ARG A 84 21.24 4.42 -9.40
N ARG A 85 20.62 3.34 -9.88
CA ARG A 85 21.28 2.17 -10.48
C ARG A 85 21.10 2.16 -11.99
#